data_AF-A0A976CSV0-F1
#
_entry.id   AF-A0A976CSV0-F1
#
_cell.length_a   1.000
_cell.length_b   1.000
_cell.length_c   1.000
_cell.angle_alpha   90.00
_cell.angle_beta   90.00
_cell.angle_gamma   90.00
#
_symmetry.space_group_name_H-M   'P 1'
#
loop_
_entity.id
_entity.type
_entity.pdbx_description
1 polymer ?
#
loop_
_entity_poly.entity_id
_entity_poly.type
_entity_poly.pdbx_seq_one_letter_code
_entity_poly.pdbx_strand_id
1 'polypeptide(L)'
;MRLPILASLVASLIACAFALPPTALRCENRVDPLGVEAAMPRLSWQLQAAPGQTNQSQSAYRILVASSEGNLSANIGDLWDQAAR
;
A
#
# COMPACT_ATOMS: atom_id res chain seq x y z
N MET A 1 10.48 19.96 49.74
CA MET A 1 9.46 19.10 49.12
C MET A 1 9.28 19.54 47.66
N ARG A 2 9.81 18.73 46.73
CA ARG A 2 9.42 18.56 45.31
C ARG A 2 9.53 19.75 44.34
N LEU A 3 10.62 19.77 43.56
CA LEU A 3 10.72 20.42 42.25
C LEU A 3 9.77 19.74 41.24
N PRO A 4 9.18 20.49 40.29
CA PRO A 4 8.88 19.87 38.99
C PRO A 4 9.08 20.85 37.81
N ILE A 5 10.27 20.84 37.19
CA ILE A 5 10.55 21.42 35.87
C ILE A 5 11.69 20.54 35.29
N LEU A 6 11.67 19.91 34.12
CA LEU A 6 10.91 20.06 32.89
C LEU A 6 10.32 18.72 32.42
N ALA A 7 9.10 18.78 31.87
CA ALA A 7 8.65 17.84 30.87
C ALA A 7 9.49 18.03 29.59
N SER A 8 10.42 17.12 29.32
CA SER A 8 10.99 16.99 27.98
C SER A 8 10.00 16.18 27.14
N LEU A 9 9.10 16.88 26.47
CA LEU A 9 8.31 16.32 25.38
C LEU A 9 9.30 16.03 24.24
N VAL A 10 9.79 14.79 24.16
CA VAL A 10 10.44 14.32 22.94
C VAL A 10 9.38 14.36 21.86
N ALA A 11 9.41 15.40 21.02
CA ALA A 11 8.61 15.49 19.83
C ALA A 11 8.99 14.30 18.94
N SER A 12 8.16 13.26 18.97
CA SER A 12 8.28 12.13 18.07
C SER A 12 8.12 12.68 16.65
N LEU A 13 9.21 12.66 15.88
CA LEU A 13 9.20 12.97 14.46
C LEU A 13 8.23 11.99 13.81
N ILE A 14 7.03 12.46 13.47
CA ILE A 14 6.11 11.74 12.60
C ILE A 14 6.85 11.62 11.27
N ALA A 15 7.49 10.47 11.04
CA ALA A 15 7.97 10.11 9.73
C ALA A 15 6.74 10.04 8.82
N CYS A 16 6.56 11.05 7.98
CA CYS A 16 5.56 11.03 6.93
C CYS A 16 6.02 9.95 5.95
N ALA A 17 5.52 8.73 6.11
CA ALA A 17 5.80 7.64 5.19
C ALA A 17 5.23 8.06 3.83
N PHE A 18 6.11 8.40 2.89
CA PHE A 18 5.71 8.67 1.53
C PHE A 18 5.27 7.34 0.91
N ALA A 19 3.96 7.13 0.82
CA ALA A 19 3.42 5.98 0.14
C ALA A 19 3.76 6.10 -1.35
N LEU A 20 4.61 5.21 -1.85
CA LEU A 20 4.86 5.08 -3.29
C LEU A 20 3.61 4.43 -3.89
N PRO A 21 2.80 5.17 -4.68
CA PRO A 21 1.60 4.59 -5.23
C PRO A 21 1.97 3.46 -6.21
N PRO A 22 1.28 2.31 -6.16
CA PRO A 22 1.48 1.27 -7.14
C PRO A 22 0.98 1.77 -8.51
N THR A 23 1.77 1.50 -9.53
CA THR A 23 1.54 1.86 -10.93
C THR A 23 1.66 0.63 -11.81
N ALA A 24 1.25 0.74 -13.09
CA ALA A 24 1.35 -0.35 -14.07
C ALA A 24 0.82 -1.68 -13.51
N LEU A 25 -0.39 -1.64 -12.93
CA LEU A 25 -1.06 -2.81 -12.36
C LEU A 25 -1.32 -3.85 -13.44
N ARG A 26 -1.01 -5.12 -13.13
CA ARG A 26 -1.20 -6.24 -14.05
C ARG A 26 -1.71 -7.46 -13.33
N CYS A 27 -2.52 -8.25 -14.04
CA CYS A 27 -2.95 -9.58 -13.67
C CYS A 27 -2.52 -10.54 -14.78
N GLU A 28 -1.82 -11.63 -14.46
CA GLU A 28 -1.28 -12.56 -15.45
C GLU A 28 -0.48 -11.86 -16.56
N ASN A 29 0.35 -10.87 -16.17
CA ASN A 29 1.15 -10.05 -17.08
C ASN A 29 0.32 -9.25 -18.12
N ARG A 30 -0.97 -9.02 -17.88
CA ARG A 30 -1.87 -8.27 -18.76
C ARG A 30 -2.51 -7.09 -18.00
N VAL A 31 -2.81 -6.01 -18.71
CA VAL A 31 -3.59 -4.87 -18.19
C VAL A 31 -5.06 -5.15 -18.47
N ASP A 32 -5.90 -5.01 -17.44
CA ASP A 32 -7.36 -5.24 -17.46
C ASP A 32 -7.79 -6.48 -18.26
N PRO A 33 -7.24 -7.67 -17.97
CA PRO A 33 -7.56 -8.87 -18.74
C PRO A 33 -8.99 -9.33 -18.52
N LEU A 34 -9.63 -9.76 -19.61
CA LEU A 34 -10.88 -10.53 -19.57
C LEU A 34 -10.56 -12.04 -19.53
N GLY A 35 -11.38 -12.81 -18.80
CA GLY A 35 -11.27 -14.27 -18.76
C GLY A 35 -9.98 -14.77 -18.08
N VAL A 36 -9.75 -14.37 -16.83
CA VAL A 36 -8.66 -14.95 -16.02
C VAL A 36 -9.14 -16.26 -15.41
N GLU A 37 -8.65 -17.38 -15.93
CA GLU A 37 -9.03 -18.73 -15.48
C GLU A 37 -8.10 -19.29 -14.38
N ALA A 38 -6.97 -18.62 -14.13
CA ALA A 38 -6.03 -19.04 -13.10
C ALA A 38 -6.69 -18.97 -11.71
N ALA A 39 -6.73 -20.10 -10.99
CA ALA A 39 -7.31 -20.17 -9.65
C ALA A 39 -6.58 -19.28 -8.63
N MET A 40 -5.28 -19.05 -8.84
CA MET A 40 -4.45 -18.13 -8.05
C MET A 40 -3.71 -17.19 -9.01
N PRO A 41 -4.37 -16.10 -9.45
CA PRO A 41 -3.78 -15.21 -10.44
C PRO A 41 -2.58 -14.45 -9.88
N ARG A 42 -1.56 -14.29 -10.70
CA ARG A 42 -0.36 -13.51 -10.40
C ARG A 42 -0.66 -12.03 -10.61
N LEU A 43 -0.66 -11.29 -9.51
CA LEU A 43 -0.78 -9.84 -9.50
C LEU A 43 0.61 -9.20 -9.46
N SER A 44 0.80 -8.12 -10.20
CA SER A 44 2.03 -7.33 -10.15
C SER A 44 1.77 -5.84 -10.32
N TRP A 45 2.71 -5.05 -9.80
CA TRP A 45 2.71 -3.60 -9.83
C TRP A 45 4.14 -3.09 -9.91
N GLN A 46 4.29 -1.81 -10.25
CA GLN A 46 5.54 -1.09 -10.21
C GLN A 46 5.45 0.03 -9.17
N LEU A 47 6.58 0.36 -8.55
CA LEU A 47 6.71 1.52 -7.67
C LEU A 47 7.68 2.50 -8.31
N GLN A 48 7.28 3.76 -8.37
CA GLN A 48 8.11 4.82 -8.94
C GLN A 48 8.51 5.80 -7.84
N ALA A 49 9.82 5.88 -7.57
CA ALA A 49 10.36 6.88 -6.65
C ALA A 49 10.17 8.29 -7.24
N ALA A 50 9.95 9.27 -6.35
CA ALA A 50 9.89 10.68 -6.77
C ALA A 50 11.26 11.12 -7.35
N PRO A 51 11.29 12.10 -8.26
CA PRO A 51 12.55 12.64 -8.81
C PRO A 51 13.52 13.03 -7.70
N GLY A 52 14.78 12.59 -7.81
CA GLY A 52 15.82 12.85 -6.82
C GLY A 52 15.80 11.91 -5.60
N GLN A 53 14.85 10.98 -5.50
CA GLN A 53 14.86 9.93 -4.47
C GLN A 53 15.47 8.63 -4.99
N THR A 54 16.28 7.98 -4.16
CA THR A 54 16.94 6.69 -4.43
C THR A 54 16.83 5.77 -3.21
N ASN A 55 17.26 4.51 -3.36
CA ASN A 55 17.27 3.51 -2.29
C ASN A 55 15.90 3.29 -1.61
N GLN A 56 14.82 3.42 -2.39
CA GLN A 56 13.48 3.12 -1.90
C GLN A 56 13.19 1.62 -2.05
N SER A 57 12.53 1.04 -1.05
CA SER A 57 12.07 -0.35 -1.08
C SER A 57 10.66 -0.44 -0.52
N GLN A 58 9.92 -1.44 -0.99
CA GLN A 58 8.62 -1.80 -0.43
C GLN A 58 8.82 -2.67 0.80
N SER A 59 8.20 -2.30 1.92
CA SER A 59 8.22 -3.06 3.17
C SER A 59 6.88 -3.68 3.55
N ALA A 60 5.84 -3.39 2.78
CA ALA A 60 4.51 -3.94 2.94
C ALA A 60 3.65 -3.69 1.69
N TYR A 61 2.60 -4.48 1.54
CA TYR A 61 1.54 -4.26 0.56
C TYR A 61 0.19 -4.72 1.12
N ARG A 62 -0.90 -4.20 0.53
CA ARG A 62 -2.25 -4.70 0.72
C ARG A 62 -2.93 -4.81 -0.63
N ILE A 63 -3.58 -5.94 -0.88
CA ILE A 63 -4.35 -6.20 -2.09
C ILE A 63 -5.82 -6.24 -1.71
N LEU A 64 -6.63 -5.46 -2.43
CA LEU A 64 -8.09 -5.48 -2.36
C LEU A 64 -8.64 -5.94 -3.71
N VAL A 65 -9.48 -6.97 -3.69
CA VAL A 65 -10.27 -7.42 -4.84
C VAL A 65 -11.72 -7.35 -4.44
N ALA A 66 -12.53 -6.71 -5.28
CA ALA A 66 -13.93 -6.48 -4.99
C ALA A 66 -14.83 -6.85 -6.17
N SER A 67 -16.08 -7.16 -5.86
CA SER A 67 -17.11 -7.45 -6.87
C SER A 67 -17.62 -6.19 -7.60
N SER A 68 -17.29 -4.99 -7.11
CA SER A 68 -17.70 -3.72 -7.70
C SER A 68 -16.72 -2.58 -7.42
N GLU A 69 -16.72 -1.56 -8.28
CA GLU A 69 -15.96 -0.32 -8.08
C GLU A 69 -16.42 0.46 -6.83
N GLY A 70 -17.71 0.38 -6.49
CA GLY A 70 -18.25 1.01 -5.27
C GLY A 70 -17.63 0.44 -3.99
N ASN A 71 -17.42 -0.87 -3.94
CA ASN A 71 -16.73 -1.52 -2.83
C ASN A 71 -15.27 -1.06 -2.74
N LEU A 72 -14.53 -1.02 -3.85
CA LEU A 72 -13.15 -0.52 -3.86
C LEU A 72 -13.08 0.95 -3.40
N SER A 73 -14.00 1.79 -3.86
CA SER A 73 -14.11 3.20 -3.45
C SER A 73 -14.38 3.35 -1.95
N ALA A 74 -15.06 2.37 -1.35
CA ALA A 74 -15.29 2.27 0.09
C ALA A 74 -14.17 1.53 0.86
N ASN A 75 -13.05 1.16 0.21
CA ASN A 75 -11.96 0.35 0.76
C ASN A 75 -12.41 -1.05 1.26
N ILE A 76 -13.37 -1.66 0.56
CA ILE A 76 -13.89 -2.99 0.86
C ILE A 76 -13.42 -3.97 -0.23
N GLY A 77 -12.65 -4.98 0.17
CA GLY A 77 -12.25 -6.11 -0.69
C GLY A 77 -13.09 -7.35 -0.38
N ASP A 78 -14.35 -7.36 -0.81
CA ASP A 78 -15.31 -8.43 -0.48
C ASP A 78 -14.97 -9.79 -1.09
N LEU A 79 -14.17 -9.80 -2.17
CA LEU A 79 -13.67 -11.04 -2.77
C LEU A 79 -12.32 -11.44 -2.17
N TRP A 80 -11.46 -10.46 -1.87
CA TRP A 80 -10.16 -10.69 -1.27
C TRP A 80 -9.60 -9.42 -0.61
N ASP A 81 -9.06 -9.57 0.59
CA ASP A 81 -8.35 -8.52 1.31
C ASP A 81 -7.18 -9.14 2.07
N GLN A 82 -5.95 -8.88 1.62
CA GLN A 82 -4.75 -9.41 2.25
C GLN A 82 -3.70 -8.33 2.37
N ALA A 83 -3.13 -8.23 3.57
CA ALA A 83 -1.96 -7.42 3.85
C ALA A 83 -0.75 -8.32 4.10
N ALA A 84 0.40 -7.93 3.55
CA ALA A 84 1.68 -8.59 3.74
C ALA A 84 2.76 -7.55 4.09
N ARG A 85 3.82 -8.02 4.74
CA ARG A 85 5.03 -7.26 5.05
C ARG A 85 6.20 -7.87 4.29
#